data_AF-A0A927M722-F1
#
_entry.id   AF-A0A927M722-F1
#
_cell.length_a   1.000
_cell.length_b   1.000
_cell.length_c   1.000
_cell.angle_alpha   90.00
_cell.angle_beta   90.00
_cell.angle_gamma   90.00
#
_symmetry.space_group_name_H-M   'P 1'
#
loop_
_entity.id
_entity.type
_entity.pdbx_description
1 polymer ?
#
loop_
_entity_poly.entity_id
_entity_poly.type
_entity_poly.pdbx_seq_one_letter_code
_entity_poly.pdbx_strand_id
1 'polypeptide(L)'
;MLFRPPGTVATGAAGQDLGPRLATYRAWRTDPFTAVWIAVGAAVVLAVLSFLVGLPAVGVALVPVAALGAAAYAGLLPPAGGRRWLVVHERGFVDAVDGVPPLVARWEWVSGPVRPGPDGSRAISVHPVGAAEPTRVVLDGLAPLADLVAAVELGVGPVIVSRALAAARAGERVEFGPLAVTADGVERVADGDRLPWELVDSVRLVAGERIVLGRAGEVRAWFSGQVPEAAVAIGLIAALRPATAPGQPDTAIFVPAAVSAAGRARDRRRRYLVSVAGLVVLALLPGVAYAAIDQPDDQARPAATKPVLRVAPTPSPTRPSPTPTPTPSLVPPPLPRLPETIYGYSPVCDGQGFAGAARYGGRAPHPVHVDENFVRGPGRWYSDNPAKIQIVACVQLQKGRVLKKCRYFGGGKDVVQNMVLGRYTLVIREARTAKIIGRTRIDGADADCLFLLYGAREPDEQQVSVPTEAQIRTALRRYVE
;
A
#
# COMPACT_ATOMS: atom_id res chain seq x y z
N MET A 1 -25.48 3.87 7.64
CA MET A 1 -25.62 5.28 7.26
C MET A 1 -24.31 5.77 6.66
N LEU A 2 -24.32 6.19 5.39
CA LEU A 2 -23.16 6.82 4.74
C LEU A 2 -23.08 8.28 5.25
N PHE A 3 -22.14 8.56 6.15
CA PHE A 3 -21.92 9.90 6.67
C PHE A 3 -21.35 10.78 5.56
N ARG A 4 -22.17 11.70 5.02
CA ARG A 4 -21.71 12.72 4.09
C ARG A 4 -20.90 13.79 4.84
N PRO A 5 -19.79 14.30 4.27
CA PRO A 5 -19.15 15.50 4.79
C PRO A 5 -20.18 16.64 4.79
N PRO A 6 -20.05 17.61 5.72
CA PRO A 6 -20.97 18.75 5.76
C PRO A 6 -20.92 19.51 4.43
N GLY A 7 -22.07 20.05 4.00
CA GLY A 7 -22.18 20.77 2.71
C GLY A 7 -21.19 21.93 2.59
N THR A 8 -20.74 22.47 3.71
CA THR A 8 -19.70 23.51 3.82
C THR A 8 -18.36 23.11 3.22
N VAL A 9 -18.02 21.81 3.18
CA VAL A 9 -16.80 21.31 2.54
C VAL A 9 -16.86 21.49 1.03
N ALA A 10 -18.00 21.18 0.42
CA ALA A 10 -18.18 21.27 -1.02
C ALA A 10 -18.16 22.72 -1.50
N THR A 11 -18.81 23.63 -0.76
CA THR A 11 -18.81 25.06 -1.06
C THR A 11 -17.42 25.68 -0.89
N GLY A 12 -16.68 25.31 0.16
CA GLY A 12 -15.31 25.78 0.37
C GLY A 12 -14.36 25.33 -0.74
N ALA A 13 -14.41 24.05 -1.12
CA ALA A 13 -13.59 23.50 -2.20
C ALA A 13 -13.88 24.15 -3.56
N ALA A 14 -15.16 24.39 -3.87
CA ALA A 14 -15.57 25.04 -5.12
C ALA A 14 -15.10 26.50 -5.19
N GLY A 15 -15.19 27.24 -4.07
CA GLY A 15 -14.79 28.66 -4.03
C GLY A 15 -13.30 28.90 -4.26
N GLN A 16 -12.44 27.91 -4.00
CA GLN A 16 -10.99 27.99 -4.23
C GLN A 16 -10.51 27.15 -5.40
N ASP A 17 -11.44 26.61 -6.19
CA ASP A 17 -11.14 25.79 -7.36
C ASP A 17 -10.14 24.65 -7.04
N LEU A 18 -10.42 23.86 -5.99
CA LEU A 18 -9.48 22.82 -5.55
C LEU A 18 -9.45 21.59 -6.48
N GLY A 19 -10.36 21.51 -7.45
CA GLY A 19 -10.50 20.36 -8.34
C GLY A 19 -11.18 19.14 -7.69
N PRO A 20 -11.15 17.98 -8.37
CA PRO A 20 -11.80 16.77 -7.91
C PRO A 20 -11.29 16.30 -6.55
N ARG A 21 -12.19 15.69 -5.79
CA ARG A 21 -11.88 15.10 -4.47
C ARG A 21 -11.12 13.80 -4.65
N LEU A 22 -9.97 13.68 -4.01
CA LEU A 22 -9.13 12.49 -4.04
C LEU A 22 -9.40 11.57 -2.84
N ALA A 23 -9.44 12.13 -1.64
CA ALA A 23 -9.61 11.35 -0.41
C ALA A 23 -10.35 12.13 0.69
N THR A 24 -10.89 11.40 1.67
CA THR A 24 -11.57 11.98 2.83
C THR A 24 -11.13 11.25 4.08
N TYR A 25 -10.58 12.01 5.01
CA TYR A 25 -10.11 11.54 6.30
C TYR A 25 -10.99 12.15 7.38
N ARG A 26 -11.23 11.38 8.43
CA ARG A 26 -12.09 11.79 9.53
C ARG A 26 -11.35 11.60 10.83
N ALA A 27 -11.57 12.51 11.76
CA ALA A 27 -11.10 12.35 13.12
C ALA A 27 -11.83 11.15 13.75
N TRP A 28 -11.05 10.17 14.17
CA TRP A 28 -11.51 9.13 15.09
C TRP A 28 -11.24 9.64 16.50
N ARG A 29 -12.15 9.35 17.45
CA ARG A 29 -11.88 9.61 18.87
C ARG A 29 -10.58 8.88 19.24
N THR A 30 -9.56 9.65 19.58
CA THR A 30 -8.34 9.15 20.23
C THR A 30 -8.43 9.20 21.75
N ASP A 31 -9.52 9.78 22.30
CA ASP A 31 -9.84 9.70 23.73
C ASP A 31 -9.68 8.26 24.21
N PRO A 32 -9.05 8.07 25.38
CA PRO A 32 -8.35 6.85 25.68
C PRO A 32 -9.33 5.69 25.59
N PHE A 33 -9.13 4.89 24.54
CA PHE A 33 -9.67 3.54 24.43
C PHE A 33 -9.56 2.83 25.79
N THR A 34 -8.50 3.13 26.56
CA THR A 34 -8.27 2.79 27.96
C THR A 34 -9.46 3.09 28.89
N ALA A 35 -10.08 4.26 28.88
CA ALA A 35 -11.22 4.57 29.77
C ALA A 35 -12.45 3.71 29.44
N VAL A 36 -12.70 3.47 28.14
CA VAL A 36 -13.77 2.56 27.69
C VAL A 36 -13.45 1.13 28.12
N TRP A 37 -12.21 0.68 27.95
CA TRP A 37 -11.79 -0.65 28.41
C TRP A 37 -11.73 -0.79 29.93
N ILE A 38 -11.43 0.27 30.67
CA ILE A 38 -11.53 0.29 32.13
C ILE A 38 -13.00 0.17 32.53
N ALA A 39 -13.92 0.88 31.88
CA ALA A 39 -15.35 0.77 32.16
C ALA A 39 -15.90 -0.62 31.79
N VAL A 40 -15.51 -1.17 30.63
CA VAL A 40 -15.87 -2.53 30.22
C VAL A 40 -15.26 -3.57 31.17
N GLY A 41 -13.99 -3.41 31.53
CA GLY A 41 -13.30 -4.27 32.49
C GLY A 41 -13.94 -4.23 33.87
N ALA A 42 -14.29 -3.04 34.37
CA ALA A 42 -15.01 -2.88 35.63
C ALA A 42 -16.40 -3.53 35.58
N ALA A 43 -17.13 -3.39 34.46
CA ALA A 43 -18.42 -4.05 34.27
C ALA A 43 -18.30 -5.58 34.25
N VAL A 44 -17.25 -6.13 33.64
CA VAL A 44 -16.96 -7.58 33.67
C VAL A 44 -16.63 -8.05 35.09
N VAL A 45 -15.81 -7.31 35.83
CA VAL A 45 -15.50 -7.63 37.24
C VAL A 45 -16.76 -7.60 38.10
N LEU A 46 -17.62 -6.59 37.95
CA LEU A 46 -18.90 -6.50 38.64
C LEU A 46 -19.87 -7.64 38.24
N ALA A 47 -19.86 -8.05 36.97
CA ALA A 47 -20.62 -9.21 36.53
C ALA A 47 -20.15 -10.49 37.22
N VAL A 48 -18.83 -10.72 37.33
CA VAL A 48 -18.29 -11.88 38.05
C VAL A 48 -18.63 -11.85 39.54
N LEU A 49 -18.47 -10.69 40.19
CA LEU A 49 -18.80 -10.53 41.61
C LEU A 49 -20.29 -10.75 41.89
N SER A 50 -21.19 -10.29 41.01
CA SER A 50 -22.63 -10.53 41.17
C SER A 50 -23.00 -12.00 41.03
N PHE A 51 -22.31 -12.77 40.17
CA PHE A 51 -22.44 -14.23 40.15
C PHE A 51 -22.00 -14.87 41.47
N LEU A 52 -20.87 -14.43 42.05
CA LEU A 52 -20.35 -14.99 43.31
C LEU A 52 -21.25 -14.72 44.52
N VAL A 53 -22.02 -13.62 44.52
CA VAL A 53 -22.96 -13.27 45.60
C VAL A 53 -24.38 -13.81 45.34
N GLY A 54 -24.56 -14.66 44.32
CA GLY A 54 -25.85 -15.31 44.05
C GLY A 54 -26.87 -14.43 43.32
N LEU A 55 -26.41 -13.41 42.59
CA LEU A 55 -27.24 -12.51 41.77
C LEU A 55 -26.90 -12.63 40.26
N PRO A 56 -27.05 -13.82 39.64
CA PRO A 56 -26.61 -14.06 38.27
C PRO A 56 -27.35 -13.20 37.24
N ALA A 57 -28.61 -12.86 37.49
CA ALA A 57 -29.41 -12.00 36.61
C ALA A 57 -28.80 -10.59 36.46
N VAL A 58 -28.15 -10.07 37.50
CA VAL A 58 -27.48 -8.76 37.47
C VAL A 58 -26.22 -8.82 36.60
N GLY A 59 -25.45 -9.91 36.72
CA GLY A 59 -24.23 -10.11 35.92
C GLY A 59 -24.52 -10.26 34.42
N VAL A 60 -25.59 -10.99 34.06
CA VAL A 60 -26.01 -11.18 32.65
C VAL A 60 -26.49 -9.85 32.03
N ALA A 61 -27.10 -8.96 32.80
CA ALA A 61 -27.55 -7.66 32.30
C ALA A 61 -26.42 -6.61 32.16
N LEU A 62 -25.41 -6.66 33.05
CA LEU A 62 -24.33 -5.66 33.08
C LEU A 62 -23.45 -5.68 31.83
N VAL A 63 -23.11 -6.87 31.32
CA VAL A 63 -22.21 -7.02 30.18
C VAL A 63 -22.77 -6.41 28.87
N PRO A 64 -24.01 -6.73 28.42
CA PRO A 64 -24.58 -6.12 27.22
C PRO A 64 -24.83 -4.63 27.38
N VAL A 65 -25.20 -4.15 28.58
CA VAL A 65 -25.37 -2.70 28.84
C VAL A 65 -24.02 -1.97 28.77
N ALA A 66 -22.95 -2.54 29.32
CA ALA A 66 -21.61 -1.98 29.20
C ALA A 66 -21.09 -2.02 27.76
N ALA A 67 -21.36 -3.10 27.02
CA ALA A 67 -21.01 -3.22 25.61
C ALA A 67 -21.77 -2.23 24.73
N LEU A 68 -23.08 -2.06 24.95
CA LEU A 68 -23.91 -1.06 24.27
C LEU A 68 -23.51 0.36 24.67
N GLY A 69 -23.20 0.60 25.94
CA GLY A 69 -22.67 1.87 26.43
C GLY A 69 -21.32 2.21 25.79
N ALA A 70 -20.42 1.24 25.67
CA ALA A 70 -19.14 1.39 24.98
C ALA A 70 -19.34 1.63 23.48
N ALA A 71 -20.24 0.88 22.82
CA ALA A 71 -20.55 1.06 21.41
C ALA A 71 -21.23 2.40 21.12
N ALA A 72 -22.15 2.84 21.99
CA ALA A 72 -22.80 4.14 21.93
C ALA A 72 -21.81 5.27 22.21
N TYR A 73 -20.92 5.10 23.18
CA TYR A 73 -19.86 6.06 23.46
C TYR A 73 -18.86 6.15 22.30
N ALA A 74 -18.49 5.02 21.68
CA ALA A 74 -17.57 5.00 20.54
C ALA A 74 -18.22 5.52 19.25
N GLY A 75 -19.52 5.28 19.04
CA GLY A 75 -20.20 5.52 17.76
C GLY A 75 -21.19 6.69 17.72
N LEU A 76 -21.86 7.01 18.83
CA LEU A 76 -22.98 7.94 18.88
C LEU A 76 -22.63 9.30 19.50
N LEU A 77 -21.79 9.32 20.54
CA LEU A 77 -21.43 10.58 21.20
C LEU A 77 -20.35 11.32 20.39
N PRO A 78 -20.58 12.58 19.99
CA PRO A 78 -19.57 13.37 19.28
C PRO A 78 -18.33 13.58 20.18
N PRO A 79 -17.10 13.58 19.64
CA PRO A 79 -15.91 13.96 20.41
C PRO A 79 -16.12 15.32 21.08
N ALA A 80 -15.52 15.56 22.24
CA ALA A 80 -15.65 16.82 22.97
C ALA A 80 -15.13 18.07 22.20
N GLY A 81 -14.53 17.88 21.02
CA GLY A 81 -14.12 18.96 20.09
C GLY A 81 -14.88 18.99 18.75
N GLY A 82 -16.06 18.37 18.68
CA GLY A 82 -16.83 18.28 17.43
C GLY A 82 -16.29 17.23 16.46
N ARG A 83 -17.00 17.01 15.35
CA ARG A 83 -16.53 16.12 14.28
C ARG A 83 -15.56 16.89 13.38
N ARG A 84 -14.41 16.28 13.07
CA ARG A 84 -13.42 16.87 12.16
C ARG A 84 -13.23 16.01 10.92
N TRP A 85 -13.11 16.66 9.78
CA TRP A 85 -12.87 16.06 8.48
C TRP A 85 -11.75 16.81 7.77
N LEU A 86 -10.86 16.05 7.15
CA LEU A 86 -9.87 16.60 6.24
C LEU A 86 -10.10 15.96 4.87
N VAL A 87 -10.46 16.78 3.89
CA VAL A 87 -10.75 16.33 2.54
C VAL A 87 -9.64 16.79 1.62
N VAL A 88 -8.97 15.82 0.99
CA VAL A 88 -7.85 16.07 0.09
C VAL A 88 -8.36 16.14 -1.35
N HIS A 89 -7.97 17.18 -2.06
CA HIS A 89 -8.32 17.48 -3.44
C HIS A 89 -7.06 17.53 -4.31
N GLU A 90 -7.24 17.60 -5.63
CA GLU A 90 -6.13 17.70 -6.57
C GLU A 90 -5.21 18.89 -6.32
N ARG A 91 -5.78 20.07 -6.01
CA ARG A 91 -5.03 21.33 -5.84
C ARG A 91 -4.98 21.86 -4.40
N GLY A 92 -5.48 21.11 -3.43
CA GLY A 92 -5.44 21.52 -2.03
C GLY A 92 -6.20 20.59 -1.11
N PHE A 93 -6.62 21.12 0.03
CA PHE A 93 -7.45 20.40 0.98
C PHE A 93 -8.43 21.33 1.70
N VAL A 94 -9.43 20.71 2.33
CA VAL A 94 -10.38 21.37 3.22
C VAL A 94 -10.33 20.69 4.57
N ASP A 95 -9.96 21.43 5.62
CA ASP A 95 -10.09 21.01 7.02
C ASP A 95 -11.36 21.61 7.61
N ALA A 96 -12.33 20.77 7.92
CA ALA A 96 -13.62 21.17 8.46
C ALA A 96 -13.77 20.60 9.87
N VAL A 97 -13.98 21.47 10.84
CA VAL A 97 -14.32 21.12 12.22
C VAL A 97 -15.75 21.59 12.48
N ASP A 98 -16.57 20.74 13.10
CA ASP A 98 -17.96 21.06 13.40
C ASP A 98 -18.06 22.34 14.24
N GLY A 99 -18.94 23.26 13.84
CA GLY A 99 -19.08 24.58 14.46
C GLY A 99 -17.97 25.61 14.17
N VAL A 100 -16.93 25.24 13.42
CA VAL A 100 -15.84 26.14 13.02
C VAL A 100 -15.87 26.36 11.50
N PRO A 101 -15.65 27.58 10.99
CA PRO A 101 -15.51 27.82 9.56
C PRO A 101 -14.42 26.91 8.96
N PRO A 102 -14.66 26.26 7.80
CA PRO A 102 -13.69 25.35 7.22
C PRO A 102 -12.44 26.11 6.75
N LEU A 103 -11.26 25.58 7.07
CA LEU A 103 -10.01 26.04 6.49
C LEU A 103 -9.85 25.41 5.10
N VAL A 104 -9.87 26.24 4.08
CA VAL A 104 -9.62 25.84 2.69
C VAL A 104 -8.20 26.25 2.35
N ALA A 105 -7.36 25.30 1.93
CA ALA A 105 -5.95 25.55 1.66
C ALA A 105 -5.55 24.97 0.30
N ARG A 106 -4.93 25.78 -0.55
CA ARG A 106 -4.30 25.30 -1.79
C ARG A 106 -2.90 24.75 -1.49
N TRP A 107 -2.38 23.83 -2.29
CA TRP A 107 -1.06 23.23 -2.04
C TRP A 107 0.07 24.25 -2.07
N GLU A 108 -0.06 25.31 -2.85
CA GLU A 108 0.83 26.48 -2.83
C GLU A 108 0.83 27.23 -1.51
N TRP A 109 -0.20 27.14 -0.69
CA TRP A 109 -0.18 27.80 0.61
C TRP A 109 0.55 26.96 1.64
N VAL A 110 0.84 25.69 1.34
CA VAL A 110 1.61 24.82 2.23
C VAL A 110 3.09 25.19 2.13
N SER A 111 3.70 25.48 3.29
CA SER A 111 5.10 25.91 3.35
C SER A 111 6.10 24.77 3.51
N GLY A 112 5.64 23.56 3.79
CA GLY A 112 6.50 22.40 4.03
C GLY A 112 5.74 21.08 4.06
N PRO A 113 6.45 19.94 3.98
CA PRO A 113 5.86 18.62 4.15
C PRO A 113 5.38 18.42 5.59
N VAL A 114 4.69 17.30 5.82
CA VAL A 114 4.23 16.92 7.16
C VAL A 114 5.44 16.68 8.06
N ARG A 115 5.58 17.46 9.13
CA ARG A 115 6.66 17.27 10.11
C ARG A 115 6.10 16.72 11.43
N PRO A 116 6.79 15.76 12.08
CA PRO A 116 6.54 15.46 13.48
C PRO A 116 7.00 16.64 14.35
N GLY A 117 6.13 17.07 15.27
CA GLY A 117 6.40 18.08 16.27
C GLY A 117 7.17 17.50 17.46
N PRO A 118 7.57 18.36 18.42
CA PRO A 118 8.31 17.95 19.62
C PRO A 118 7.57 16.90 20.47
N ASP A 119 6.24 16.94 20.43
CA ASP A 119 5.30 16.02 21.08
C ASP A 119 4.98 14.79 20.22
N GLY A 120 5.64 14.63 19.07
CA GLY A 120 5.35 13.59 18.08
C GLY A 120 4.14 13.89 17.21
N SER A 121 3.46 15.03 17.42
CA SER A 121 2.26 15.41 16.65
C SER A 121 2.62 15.68 15.19
N ARG A 122 1.84 15.19 14.24
CA ARG A 122 2.07 15.48 12.82
C ARG A 122 1.27 16.70 12.42
N ALA A 123 1.91 17.69 11.81
CA ALA A 123 1.21 18.89 11.36
C ALA A 123 1.72 19.39 10.01
N ILE A 124 0.87 20.15 9.33
CA ILE A 124 1.19 20.91 8.12
C ILE A 124 1.05 22.39 8.47
N SER A 125 2.01 23.20 8.02
CA SER A 125 1.90 24.66 8.12
C SER A 125 1.37 25.23 6.82
N VAL A 126 0.30 26.02 6.91
CA VAL A 126 -0.35 26.69 5.78
C VAL A 126 -0.19 28.20 5.97
N HIS A 127 0.19 28.92 4.92
CA HIS A 127 0.26 30.36 4.85
C HIS A 127 -0.77 30.85 3.83
N PRO A 128 -2.04 31.06 4.25
CA PRO A 128 -3.04 31.67 3.39
C PRO A 128 -2.59 33.04 2.90
N VAL A 129 -3.01 33.41 1.69
CA VAL A 129 -2.71 34.74 1.14
C VAL A 129 -3.28 35.82 2.07
N GLY A 130 -2.41 36.72 2.55
CA GLY A 130 -2.78 37.81 3.46
C GLY A 130 -2.77 37.47 4.95
N ALA A 131 -2.48 36.22 5.34
CA ALA A 131 -2.27 35.89 6.74
C ALA A 131 -0.86 36.29 7.20
N ALA A 132 -0.77 36.96 8.35
CA ALA A 132 0.52 37.35 8.94
C ALA A 132 1.28 36.16 9.53
N GLU A 133 0.56 35.15 10.03
CA GLU A 133 1.14 33.97 10.66
C GLU A 133 0.66 32.67 9.99
N PRO A 134 1.52 31.63 9.96
CA PRO A 134 1.11 30.31 9.50
C PRO A 134 0.01 29.71 10.36
N THR A 135 -1.02 29.19 9.71
CA THR A 135 -2.00 28.33 10.35
C THR A 135 -1.48 26.89 10.39
N ARG A 136 -1.35 26.32 11.59
CA ARG A 136 -0.90 24.94 11.79
C ARG A 136 -2.10 23.98 11.77
N VAL A 137 -2.11 23.07 10.80
CA VAL A 137 -3.11 22.01 10.65
C VAL A 137 -2.55 20.72 11.23
N VAL A 138 -2.96 20.38 12.46
CA VAL A 138 -2.56 19.13 13.13
C VAL A 138 -3.29 17.96 12.48
N LEU A 139 -2.59 16.91 12.05
CA LEU A 139 -3.17 15.75 11.39
C LEU A 139 -3.52 14.61 12.35
N ASP A 140 -3.05 14.68 13.59
CA ASP A 140 -3.33 13.64 14.57
C ASP A 140 -4.82 13.50 14.87
N GLY A 141 -5.21 12.28 15.20
CA GLY A 141 -6.62 11.89 15.33
C GLY A 141 -7.31 11.60 14.00
N LEU A 142 -6.78 12.05 12.85
CA LEU A 142 -7.32 11.68 11.54
C LEU A 142 -6.85 10.28 11.15
N ALA A 143 -7.79 9.43 10.72
CA ALA A 143 -7.49 8.07 10.34
C ALA A 143 -7.91 7.76 8.89
N PRO A 144 -7.14 6.91 8.18
CA PRO A 144 -5.83 6.39 8.56
C PRO A 144 -4.70 7.42 8.37
N LEU A 145 -3.94 7.73 9.43
CA LEU A 145 -2.91 8.77 9.43
C LEU A 145 -1.82 8.53 8.38
N ALA A 146 -1.41 7.28 8.19
CA ALA A 146 -0.38 6.93 7.19
C ALA A 146 -0.82 7.28 5.76
N ASP A 147 -2.06 6.95 5.40
CA ASP A 147 -2.59 7.24 4.07
C ASP A 147 -2.87 8.74 3.90
N LEU A 148 -3.20 9.44 4.99
CA LEU A 148 -3.35 10.90 4.98
C LEU A 148 -2.02 11.60 4.70
N VAL A 149 -0.98 11.27 5.46
CA VAL A 149 0.35 11.85 5.27
C VAL A 149 0.84 11.60 3.85
N ALA A 150 0.66 10.38 3.35
CA ALA A 150 0.95 10.01 1.98
C ALA A 150 0.20 10.86 0.93
N ALA A 151 -1.11 11.09 1.12
CA ALA A 151 -1.90 11.88 0.19
C ALA A 151 -1.51 13.36 0.19
N VAL A 152 -1.22 13.91 1.38
CA VAL A 152 -0.71 15.28 1.52
C VAL A 152 0.65 15.42 0.85
N GLU A 153 1.59 14.52 1.13
CA GLU A 153 2.94 14.54 0.53
C GLU A 153 2.87 14.44 -1.00
N LEU A 154 1.95 13.62 -1.53
CA LEU A 154 1.74 13.50 -2.98
C LEU A 154 1.26 14.81 -3.62
N GLY A 155 0.38 15.55 -2.95
CA GLY A 155 -0.12 16.84 -3.44
C GLY A 155 0.88 17.99 -3.27
N VAL A 156 1.54 18.06 -2.11
CA VAL A 156 2.48 19.13 -1.73
C VAL A 156 3.84 18.99 -2.42
N GLY A 157 4.32 17.75 -2.61
CA GLY A 157 5.64 17.46 -3.14
C GLY A 157 5.98 18.19 -4.44
N PRO A 158 5.16 18.10 -5.51
CA PRO A 158 5.42 18.79 -6.77
C PRO A 158 5.52 20.31 -6.64
N VAL A 159 4.74 20.92 -5.74
CA VAL A 159 4.73 22.37 -5.52
C VAL A 159 6.01 22.82 -4.81
N ILE A 160 6.41 22.12 -3.75
CA ILE A 160 7.65 22.44 -3.04
C ILE A 160 8.87 22.22 -3.95
N VAL A 161 8.91 21.10 -4.69
CA VAL A 161 10.01 20.83 -5.64
C VAL A 161 10.08 21.92 -6.71
N SER A 162 8.95 22.37 -7.25
CA SER A 162 8.93 23.44 -8.26
C SER A 162 9.45 24.77 -7.72
N ARG A 163 9.12 25.13 -6.48
CA ARG A 163 9.65 26.33 -5.80
C ARG A 163 11.14 26.22 -5.54
N ALA A 164 11.56 25.09 -4.98
CA ALA A 164 12.95 24.80 -4.69
C ALA A 164 13.80 24.81 -5.97
N LEU A 165 13.23 24.30 -7.08
CA LEU A 165 13.86 24.34 -8.40
C LEU A 165 13.98 25.77 -8.95
N ALA A 166 12.94 26.60 -8.78
CA ALA A 166 12.99 28.00 -9.19
C ALA A 166 14.06 28.78 -8.38
N ALA A 167 14.11 28.59 -7.06
CA ALA A 167 15.10 29.19 -6.17
C ALA A 167 16.52 28.75 -6.56
N ALA A 168 16.76 27.45 -6.71
CA ALA A 168 18.07 26.93 -7.11
C ALA A 168 18.52 27.45 -8.49
N ARG A 169 17.59 27.57 -9.46
CA ARG A 169 17.89 28.15 -10.78
C ARG A 169 18.15 29.66 -10.73
N ALA A 170 17.62 30.37 -9.74
CA ALA A 170 17.95 31.76 -9.47
C ALA A 170 19.32 31.93 -8.77
N GLY A 171 20.05 30.83 -8.52
CA GLY A 171 21.34 30.84 -7.83
C GLY A 171 21.22 30.80 -6.32
N GLU A 172 20.01 30.63 -5.77
CA GLU A 172 19.81 30.49 -4.33
C GLU A 172 20.28 29.12 -3.83
N ARG A 173 20.81 29.09 -2.60
CA ARG A 173 21.17 27.87 -1.89
C ARG A 173 19.93 27.33 -1.18
N VAL A 174 19.43 26.15 -1.59
CA VAL A 174 18.25 25.52 -0.98
C VAL A 174 18.68 24.50 0.06
N GLU A 175 18.44 24.79 1.34
CA GLU A 175 18.88 23.94 2.45
C GLU A 175 17.82 22.91 2.88
N PHE A 176 18.27 21.69 3.10
CA PHE A 176 17.49 20.55 3.58
C PHE A 176 18.16 19.94 4.83
N GLY A 177 18.56 20.77 5.80
CA GLY A 177 19.30 20.32 6.98
C GLY A 177 20.78 20.11 6.68
N PRO A 178 21.33 18.88 6.72
CA PRO A 178 22.77 18.66 6.50
C PRO A 178 23.19 18.76 5.02
N LEU A 179 22.24 18.88 4.10
CA LEU A 179 22.49 19.06 2.67
C LEU A 179 21.92 20.40 2.19
N ALA A 180 22.61 21.02 1.25
CA ALA A 180 22.09 22.10 0.43
C ALA A 180 22.19 21.73 -1.04
N VAL A 181 21.23 22.20 -1.85
CA VAL A 181 21.23 22.02 -3.30
C VAL A 181 21.38 23.40 -3.94
N THR A 182 22.30 23.52 -4.90
CA THR A 182 22.59 24.76 -5.62
C THR A 182 22.54 24.53 -7.13
N ALA A 183 22.69 25.58 -7.92
CA ALA A 183 22.82 25.46 -9.38
C ALA A 183 24.02 24.60 -9.82
N ASP A 184 25.09 24.53 -9.00
CA ASP A 184 26.36 23.90 -9.36
C ASP A 184 26.51 22.47 -8.82
N GLY A 185 25.69 22.05 -7.86
CA GLY A 185 25.81 20.73 -7.26
C GLY A 185 25.04 20.56 -5.95
N VAL A 186 25.47 19.56 -5.19
CA VAL A 186 24.99 19.31 -3.82
C VAL A 186 26.12 19.64 -2.84
N GLU A 187 25.82 20.33 -1.75
CA GLU A 187 26.80 20.74 -0.75
C GLU A 187 26.44 20.16 0.61
N ARG A 188 27.44 19.71 1.37
CA ARG A 188 27.26 19.38 2.79
C ARG A 188 27.33 20.66 3.60
N VAL A 189 26.28 20.96 4.36
CA VAL A 189 26.19 22.23 5.12
C VAL A 189 27.25 22.33 6.21
N ALA A 190 27.65 21.20 6.80
CA ALA A 190 28.56 21.16 7.95
C ALA A 190 30.00 21.55 7.61
N ASP A 191 30.51 21.17 6.44
CA ASP A 191 31.90 21.36 6.03
C ASP A 191 32.05 22.14 4.72
N GLY A 192 30.95 22.48 4.05
CA GLY A 192 30.96 23.17 2.76
C GLY A 192 31.51 22.33 1.60
N ASP A 193 31.74 21.02 1.81
CA ASP A 193 32.19 20.15 0.71
C ASP A 193 31.09 20.07 -0.33
N ARG A 194 31.47 20.33 -1.58
CA ARG A 194 30.57 20.37 -2.73
C ARG A 194 30.80 19.14 -3.59
N LEU A 195 29.70 18.52 -4.00
CA LEU A 195 29.64 17.48 -5.02
C LEU A 195 29.05 18.10 -6.30
N PRO A 196 29.89 18.47 -7.27
CA PRO A 196 29.46 18.97 -8.57
C PRO A 196 28.52 17.98 -9.26
N TRP A 197 27.57 18.48 -10.05
CA TRP A 197 26.56 17.65 -10.70
C TRP A 197 27.14 16.53 -11.56
N GLU A 198 28.24 16.78 -12.26
CA GLU A 198 28.97 15.82 -13.10
C GLU A 198 29.59 14.66 -12.30
N LEU A 199 29.76 14.84 -10.99
CA LEU A 199 30.27 13.81 -10.09
C LEU A 199 29.15 13.11 -9.30
N VAL A 200 27.88 13.52 -9.41
CA VAL A 200 26.74 12.85 -8.76
C VAL A 200 26.39 11.59 -9.54
N ASP A 201 26.86 10.43 -9.08
CA ASP A 201 26.62 9.14 -9.74
C ASP A 201 25.24 8.57 -9.38
N SER A 202 24.91 8.55 -8.09
CA SER A 202 23.66 7.98 -7.59
C SER A 202 23.06 8.79 -6.45
N VAL A 203 21.72 8.86 -6.43
CA VAL A 203 20.94 9.47 -5.36
C VAL A 203 19.84 8.50 -4.96
N ARG A 204 19.80 8.12 -3.68
CA ARG A 204 18.85 7.13 -3.17
C ARG A 204 18.20 7.58 -1.87
N LEU A 205 16.88 7.40 -1.79
CA LEU A 205 16.15 7.46 -0.54
C LEU A 205 16.22 6.11 0.15
N VAL A 206 16.72 6.09 1.39
CA VAL A 206 16.71 4.94 2.29
C VAL A 206 15.66 5.20 3.38
N ALA A 207 15.12 4.13 3.97
CA ALA A 207 14.13 4.20 5.03
C ALA A 207 14.49 5.23 6.13
N GLY A 208 13.49 5.97 6.60
CA GLY A 208 13.66 6.98 7.66
C GLY A 208 14.28 8.30 7.18
N GLU A 209 13.89 8.78 5.99
CA GLU A 209 14.33 10.07 5.42
C GLU A 209 15.86 10.19 5.25
N ARG A 210 16.54 9.05 5.10
CA ARG A 210 17.99 9.03 4.91
C ARG A 210 18.31 9.12 3.42
N ILE A 211 19.08 10.13 3.02
CA ILE A 211 19.61 10.21 1.65
C ILE A 211 20.99 9.57 1.61
N VAL A 212 21.25 8.80 0.55
CA VAL A 212 22.58 8.31 0.19
C VAL A 212 22.96 8.87 -1.18
N LEU A 213 24.03 9.67 -1.21
CA LEU A 213 24.60 10.24 -2.43
C LEU A 213 25.94 9.55 -2.73
N GLY A 214 26.08 8.98 -3.92
CA GLY A 214 27.32 8.42 -4.43
C GLY A 214 28.06 9.41 -5.32
N ARG A 215 29.39 9.44 -5.19
CA ARG A 215 30.27 10.19 -6.09
C ARG A 215 30.83 9.24 -7.16
N ALA A 216 30.90 9.71 -8.40
CA ALA A 216 31.46 8.94 -9.51
C ALA A 216 32.90 8.48 -9.20
N GLY A 217 33.18 7.20 -9.43
CA GLY A 217 34.49 6.60 -9.16
C GLY A 217 34.76 6.22 -7.69
N GLU A 218 33.86 6.57 -6.76
CA GLU A 218 34.00 6.22 -5.35
C GLU A 218 33.04 5.08 -4.96
N VAL A 219 33.56 4.08 -4.24
CA VAL A 219 32.74 2.97 -3.71
C VAL A 219 31.94 3.40 -2.48
N ARG A 220 32.45 4.37 -1.72
CA ARG A 220 31.79 4.90 -0.52
C ARG A 220 30.79 5.99 -0.92
N ALA A 221 29.70 6.08 -0.17
CA ALA A 221 28.78 7.19 -0.32
C ALA A 221 29.48 8.49 0.10
N TRP A 222 29.39 9.51 -0.75
CA TRP A 222 29.87 10.86 -0.46
C TRP A 222 29.04 11.51 0.66
N PHE A 223 27.73 11.22 0.70
CA PHE A 223 26.87 11.60 1.81
C PHE A 223 25.94 10.46 2.20
N SER A 224 25.73 10.28 3.50
CA SER A 224 24.78 9.32 4.04
C SER A 224 24.25 9.80 5.39
N GLY A 225 23.06 10.38 5.42
CA GLY A 225 22.49 10.99 6.63
C GLY A 225 21.00 11.25 6.52
N GLN A 226 20.35 11.54 7.65
CA GLN A 226 18.96 11.97 7.67
C GLN A 226 18.85 13.38 7.10
N VAL A 227 17.95 13.57 6.16
CA VAL A 227 17.71 14.84 5.47
C VAL A 227 16.25 15.18 5.67
N PRO A 228 15.93 16.24 6.43
CA PRO A 228 14.58 16.78 6.47
C PRO A 228 14.04 16.95 5.04
N GLU A 229 12.82 16.48 4.80
CA GLU A 229 12.19 16.60 3.48
C GLU A 229 12.96 15.87 2.38
N ALA A 230 13.57 14.72 2.71
CA ALA A 230 14.41 13.96 1.79
C ALA A 230 13.77 13.71 0.40
N ALA A 231 12.45 13.53 0.35
CA ALA A 231 11.71 13.38 -0.90
C ALA A 231 11.80 14.63 -1.81
N VAL A 232 11.70 15.83 -1.22
CA VAL A 232 11.83 17.12 -1.93
C VAL A 232 13.27 17.30 -2.39
N ALA A 233 14.24 17.06 -1.51
CA ALA A 233 15.67 17.17 -1.85
C ALA A 233 16.04 16.25 -3.02
N ILE A 234 15.58 14.99 -3.01
CA ILE A 234 15.80 14.04 -4.11
C ILE A 234 15.12 14.51 -5.40
N GLY A 235 13.87 14.98 -5.32
CA GLY A 235 13.15 15.51 -6.48
C GLY A 235 13.88 16.70 -7.12
N LEU A 236 14.43 17.60 -6.28
CA LEU A 236 15.21 18.74 -6.74
C LEU A 236 16.54 18.30 -7.36
N ILE A 237 17.28 17.40 -6.71
CA ILE A 237 18.54 16.85 -7.25
C ILE A 237 18.30 16.18 -8.60
N ALA A 238 17.25 15.36 -8.72
CA ALA A 238 16.90 14.71 -9.97
C ALA A 238 16.53 15.72 -11.08
N ALA A 239 15.90 16.85 -10.73
CA ALA A 239 15.51 17.88 -11.67
C ALA A 239 16.65 18.80 -12.14
N LEU A 240 17.69 18.98 -11.31
CA LEU A 240 18.86 19.80 -11.63
C LEU A 240 20.01 19.00 -12.24
N ARG A 241 20.10 17.70 -11.97
CA ARG A 241 21.15 16.84 -12.54
C ARG A 241 21.04 16.87 -14.07
N PRO A 242 22.11 17.23 -14.80
CA PRO A 242 22.10 17.14 -16.25
C PRO A 242 21.84 15.69 -16.65
N ALA A 243 21.01 15.50 -17.69
CA ALA A 243 20.76 14.17 -18.23
C ALA A 243 22.12 13.50 -18.51
N THR A 244 22.37 12.36 -17.85
CA THR A 244 23.61 11.63 -18.07
C THR A 244 23.70 11.22 -19.54
N ALA A 245 24.91 11.14 -20.07
CA ALA A 245 25.14 10.72 -21.45
C ALA A 245 24.35 9.43 -21.75
N PRO A 246 23.71 9.32 -22.93
CA PRO A 246 22.85 8.18 -23.26
C PRO A 246 23.63 6.86 -23.11
N GLY A 247 23.30 6.09 -22.07
CA GLY A 247 23.96 4.82 -21.76
C GLY A 247 24.11 4.49 -20.27
N GLN A 248 24.01 5.48 -19.38
CA GLN A 248 24.03 5.24 -17.92
C GLN A 248 22.59 5.13 -17.41
N PRO A 249 22.19 4.03 -16.74
CA PRO A 249 20.84 3.88 -16.24
C PRO A 249 20.57 4.94 -15.16
N ASP A 250 19.58 5.82 -15.40
CA ASP A 250 19.12 6.77 -14.40
C ASP A 250 18.56 5.99 -13.20
N THR A 251 19.29 6.02 -12.08
CA THR A 251 18.92 5.27 -10.86
C THR A 251 18.03 6.05 -9.89
N ALA A 252 17.57 7.24 -10.28
CA ALA A 252 16.65 8.05 -9.50
C ALA A 252 15.22 7.50 -9.60
N ILE A 253 14.95 6.33 -9.00
CA ILE A 253 13.60 5.78 -8.91
C ILE A 253 12.97 6.30 -7.63
N PHE A 254 12.04 7.25 -7.78
CA PHE A 254 11.12 7.63 -6.72
C PHE A 254 10.04 6.55 -6.59
N VAL A 255 10.15 5.69 -5.57
CA VAL A 255 9.01 4.87 -5.13
C VAL A 255 8.37 5.60 -3.95
N PRO A 256 7.19 6.23 -4.12
CA PRO A 256 6.56 6.93 -3.02
C PRO A 256 6.28 5.94 -1.88
N ALA A 257 6.76 6.26 -0.67
CA ALA A 257 6.52 5.47 0.54
C ALA A 257 5.03 5.17 0.77
N ALA A 258 4.16 6.07 0.29
CA ALA A 258 2.70 5.97 0.23
C ALA A 258 2.18 4.63 -0.33
N VAL A 259 2.75 4.15 -1.45
CA VAL A 259 2.26 2.94 -2.14
C VAL A 259 2.50 1.70 -1.28
N SER A 260 3.60 1.69 -0.51
CA SER A 260 3.92 0.60 0.42
C SER A 260 3.10 0.64 1.73
N ALA A 261 2.64 1.82 2.15
CA ALA A 261 1.87 2.00 3.38
C ALA A 261 0.41 1.55 3.22
N ALA A 262 -0.21 1.88 2.08
CA ALA A 262 -1.59 1.51 1.76
C ALA A 262 -1.80 -0.02 1.68
N GLY A 263 -0.81 -0.75 1.15
CA GLY A 263 -0.82 -2.23 1.14
C GLY A 263 -0.81 -2.83 2.55
N ARG A 264 -0.05 -2.23 3.48
CA ARG A 264 0.07 -2.68 4.88
C ARG A 264 -1.17 -2.37 5.72
N ALA A 265 -1.86 -1.26 5.44
CA ALA A 265 -3.09 -0.88 6.14
C ALA A 265 -4.26 -1.84 5.83
N ARG A 266 -4.39 -2.30 4.57
CA ARG A 266 -5.40 -3.29 4.18
C ARG A 266 -5.20 -4.63 4.89
N ASP A 267 -3.96 -5.07 5.04
CA ASP A 267 -3.65 -6.35 5.68
C ASP A 267 -3.92 -6.33 7.21
N ARG A 268 -3.63 -5.21 7.90
CA ARG A 268 -4.01 -5.04 9.32
C ARG A 268 -5.53 -5.08 9.54
N ARG A 269 -6.31 -4.45 8.66
CA ARG A 269 -7.78 -4.46 8.75
C ARG A 269 -8.35 -5.86 8.59
N ARG A 270 -7.75 -6.68 7.70
CA ARG A 270 -8.14 -8.09 7.52
C ARG A 270 -7.85 -8.90 8.77
N ARG A 271 -6.66 -8.77 9.37
CA ARG A 271 -6.31 -9.47 10.63
C ARG A 271 -7.24 -9.06 11.78
N TYR A 272 -7.53 -7.77 11.92
CA TYR A 272 -8.44 -7.27 12.96
C TYR A 272 -9.87 -7.83 12.81
N LEU A 273 -10.43 -7.84 11.60
CA LEU A 273 -11.75 -8.42 11.35
C LEU A 273 -11.80 -9.92 11.67
N VAL A 274 -10.73 -10.67 11.37
CA VAL A 274 -10.63 -12.10 11.72
C VAL A 274 -10.56 -12.28 13.25
N SER A 275 -9.80 -11.46 13.97
CA SER A 275 -9.71 -11.53 15.43
C SER A 275 -11.03 -11.17 16.13
N VAL A 276 -11.73 -10.13 15.66
CA VAL A 276 -13.05 -9.75 16.21
C VAL A 276 -14.09 -10.83 15.93
N ALA A 277 -14.13 -11.39 14.72
CA ALA A 277 -15.00 -12.51 14.40
C ALA A 277 -14.71 -13.72 15.30
N GLY A 278 -13.43 -14.02 15.55
CA GLY A 278 -13.02 -15.08 16.48
C GLY A 278 -13.53 -14.85 17.91
N LEU A 279 -13.41 -13.63 18.44
CA LEU A 279 -13.89 -13.30 19.79
C LEU A 279 -15.41 -13.35 19.91
N VAL A 280 -16.15 -12.90 18.89
CA VAL A 280 -17.62 -13.00 18.86
C VAL A 280 -18.07 -14.46 18.86
N VAL A 281 -17.43 -15.31 18.05
CA VAL A 281 -17.71 -16.77 18.06
C VAL A 281 -17.40 -17.37 19.43
N LEU A 282 -16.28 -17.00 20.05
CA LEU A 282 -15.90 -17.51 21.37
C LEU A 282 -16.89 -17.10 22.47
N ALA A 283 -17.43 -15.87 22.41
CA ALA A 283 -18.40 -15.35 23.36
C ALA A 283 -19.80 -15.96 23.21
N LEU A 284 -20.11 -16.57 22.05
CA LEU A 284 -21.39 -17.24 21.80
C LEU A 284 -21.40 -18.73 22.20
N LEU A 285 -20.23 -19.35 22.40
CA LEU A 285 -20.10 -20.75 22.80
C LEU A 285 -20.67 -21.11 24.19
N PRO A 286 -20.62 -20.25 25.24
CA PRO A 286 -21.15 -20.61 26.56
C PRO A 286 -22.67 -20.80 26.60
N GLY A 287 -23.41 -20.17 25.66
CA GLY A 287 -24.88 -20.24 25.64
C GLY A 287 -25.45 -21.58 25.15
N VAL A 288 -24.64 -22.39 24.46
CA VAL A 288 -25.11 -23.67 23.88
C VAL A 288 -24.87 -24.85 24.84
N ALA A 289 -23.90 -24.74 25.75
CA ALA A 289 -23.62 -25.80 26.73
C ALA A 289 -24.65 -25.84 27.88
N TYR A 290 -25.30 -24.72 28.20
CA TYR A 290 -26.27 -24.66 29.30
C TYR A 290 -27.69 -25.15 28.93
N ALA A 291 -27.98 -25.32 27.64
CA ALA A 291 -29.27 -25.86 27.18
C ALA A 291 -29.27 -27.39 27.02
N ALA A 292 -28.13 -28.06 27.26
CA ALA A 292 -27.96 -29.51 27.03
C ALA A 292 -27.82 -30.33 28.33
N ILE A 293 -27.95 -29.72 29.52
CA ILE A 293 -27.89 -30.41 30.81
C ILE A 293 -29.31 -30.49 31.39
N ASP A 294 -30.22 -31.16 30.68
CA ASP A 294 -31.44 -31.70 31.29
C ASP A 294 -32.00 -32.84 30.42
N GLN A 295 -31.33 -33.99 30.42
CA GLN A 295 -31.90 -35.25 29.94
C GLN A 295 -31.51 -36.36 30.92
N PRO A 296 -32.49 -36.94 31.64
CA PRO A 296 -32.24 -38.14 32.44
C PRO A 296 -32.07 -39.36 31.51
N ASP A 297 -30.95 -40.05 31.70
CA ASP A 297 -30.62 -41.34 31.11
C ASP A 297 -31.67 -42.40 31.48
N ASP A 298 -32.23 -43.07 30.47
CA ASP A 298 -32.85 -44.38 30.64
C ASP A 298 -32.19 -45.39 29.70
N GLN A 299 -31.72 -46.47 30.31
CA GLN A 299 -30.91 -47.54 29.73
C GLN A 299 -31.69 -48.43 28.75
N ALA A 300 -31.02 -48.93 27.72
CA ALA A 300 -31.22 -50.32 27.27
C ALA A 300 -29.98 -50.91 26.57
N ARG A 301 -29.62 -52.11 27.04
CA ARG A 301 -28.45 -52.96 26.71
C ARG A 301 -28.40 -53.48 25.26
N PRO A 302 -27.23 -54.00 24.82
CA PRO A 302 -27.01 -54.60 23.50
C PRO A 302 -27.27 -56.11 23.48
N ALA A 303 -27.65 -56.65 22.33
CA ALA A 303 -27.61 -58.10 22.04
C ALA A 303 -26.99 -58.38 20.67
N ALA A 304 -26.03 -59.30 20.68
CA ALA A 304 -25.45 -59.99 19.52
C ALA A 304 -26.55 -60.77 18.76
N THR A 305 -26.43 -61.23 17.50
CA THR A 305 -25.39 -62.09 16.94
C THR A 305 -25.71 -62.43 15.46
N LYS A 306 -24.66 -62.74 14.67
CA LYS A 306 -24.56 -63.80 13.62
C LYS A 306 -25.13 -63.59 12.18
N PRO A 307 -24.61 -64.37 11.20
CA PRO A 307 -24.44 -63.97 9.79
C PRO A 307 -25.20 -64.87 8.78
N VAL A 308 -24.96 -64.57 7.49
CA VAL A 308 -25.14 -65.42 6.28
C VAL A 308 -26.52 -65.33 5.59
N LEU A 309 -26.55 -64.86 4.32
CA LEU A 309 -26.97 -65.68 3.16
C LEU A 309 -26.71 -64.99 1.81
N ARG A 310 -26.11 -65.75 0.88
CA ARG A 310 -26.06 -65.48 -0.57
C ARG A 310 -27.47 -65.55 -1.17
N VAL A 311 -27.80 -64.62 -2.06
CA VAL A 311 -28.93 -64.72 -3.00
C VAL A 311 -28.45 -64.38 -4.42
N ALA A 312 -28.94 -65.18 -5.37
CA ALA A 312 -28.63 -65.23 -6.79
C ALA A 312 -29.09 -63.99 -7.59
N PRO A 313 -28.53 -63.74 -8.79
CA PRO A 313 -28.83 -62.56 -9.59
C PRO A 313 -30.18 -62.64 -10.31
N THR A 314 -31.00 -61.59 -10.14
CA THR A 314 -32.25 -61.34 -10.88
C THR A 314 -31.93 -60.58 -12.18
N PRO A 315 -32.55 -60.92 -13.34
CA PRO A 315 -32.33 -60.20 -14.59
C PRO A 315 -32.79 -58.74 -14.51
N SER A 316 -31.92 -57.83 -14.95
CA SER A 316 -32.12 -56.38 -14.89
C SER A 316 -33.01 -55.89 -16.04
N PRO A 317 -33.99 -55.00 -15.79
CA PRO A 317 -34.89 -54.50 -16.81
C PRO A 317 -34.20 -53.49 -17.74
N THR A 318 -34.52 -53.59 -19.04
CA THR A 318 -34.08 -52.70 -20.11
C THR A 318 -34.46 -51.25 -19.81
N ARG A 319 -33.46 -50.41 -19.52
CA ARG A 319 -33.63 -48.99 -19.20
C ARG A 319 -33.92 -48.19 -20.48
N PRO A 320 -34.96 -47.34 -20.52
CA PRO A 320 -35.24 -46.50 -21.68
C PRO A 320 -34.11 -45.49 -21.89
N SER A 321 -33.77 -45.30 -23.18
CA SER A 321 -32.73 -44.38 -23.66
C SER A 321 -33.00 -42.95 -23.15
N PRO A 322 -32.04 -42.30 -22.45
CA PRO A 322 -32.25 -40.94 -21.97
C PRO A 322 -32.35 -39.98 -23.15
N THR A 323 -33.43 -39.20 -23.16
CA THR A 323 -33.61 -38.02 -24.00
C THR A 323 -32.41 -37.10 -23.85
N PRO A 324 -31.80 -36.59 -24.94
CA PRO A 324 -30.64 -35.71 -24.85
C PRO A 324 -30.99 -34.45 -24.05
N THR A 325 -30.40 -34.32 -22.86
CA THR A 325 -30.46 -33.08 -22.07
C THR A 325 -29.87 -31.95 -22.92
N PRO A 326 -30.59 -30.82 -23.10
CA PRO A 326 -30.07 -29.70 -23.86
C PRO A 326 -28.75 -29.24 -23.22
N THR A 327 -27.67 -29.30 -23.99
CA THR A 327 -26.36 -28.77 -23.58
C THR A 327 -26.55 -27.30 -23.22
N PRO A 328 -26.30 -26.88 -21.96
CA PRO A 328 -26.43 -25.49 -21.59
C PRO A 328 -25.54 -24.65 -22.50
N SER A 329 -26.15 -23.68 -23.18
CA SER A 329 -25.43 -22.70 -23.99
C SER A 329 -24.52 -21.91 -23.05
N LEU A 330 -23.22 -22.20 -23.12
CA LEU A 330 -22.20 -21.49 -22.37
C LEU A 330 -22.03 -20.11 -23.01
N VAL A 331 -22.88 -19.15 -22.64
CA VAL A 331 -22.63 -17.75 -22.91
C VAL A 331 -21.32 -17.40 -22.20
N PRO A 332 -20.25 -17.02 -22.92
CA PRO A 332 -18.99 -16.68 -22.28
C PRO A 332 -19.21 -15.50 -21.32
N PRO A 333 -18.61 -15.52 -20.12
CA PRO A 333 -18.73 -14.42 -19.19
C PRO A 333 -18.28 -13.11 -19.87
N PRO A 334 -18.97 -11.98 -19.61
CA PRO A 334 -18.60 -10.70 -20.20
C PRO A 334 -17.15 -10.37 -19.83
N LEU A 335 -16.36 -9.99 -20.84
CA LEU A 335 -14.98 -9.57 -20.62
C LEU A 335 -14.94 -8.35 -19.68
N PRO A 336 -13.96 -8.28 -18.77
CA PRO A 336 -13.81 -7.14 -17.87
C PRO A 336 -13.59 -5.84 -18.64
N ARG A 337 -14.02 -4.74 -18.00
CA ARG A 337 -13.74 -3.37 -18.49
C ARG A 337 -12.24 -3.08 -18.41
N LEU A 338 -11.76 -2.27 -19.34
CA LEU A 338 -10.38 -1.79 -19.35
C LEU A 338 -10.00 -1.19 -17.98
N PRO A 339 -8.80 -1.49 -17.42
CA PRO A 339 -8.39 -0.91 -16.15
C PRO A 339 -8.14 0.60 -16.27
N GLU A 340 -8.39 1.34 -15.19
CA GLU A 340 -8.13 2.79 -15.11
C GLU A 340 -6.64 3.14 -15.18
N THR A 341 -5.77 2.19 -14.78
CA THR A 341 -4.33 2.34 -14.81
C THR A 341 -3.68 1.10 -15.42
N ILE A 342 -2.48 1.26 -15.94
CA ILE A 342 -1.66 0.18 -16.51
C ILE A 342 -1.33 -0.94 -15.50
N TYR A 343 -1.33 -0.65 -14.20
CA TYR A 343 -1.13 -1.65 -13.15
C TYR A 343 -2.33 -2.60 -12.99
N GLY A 344 -3.49 -2.27 -13.59
CA GLY A 344 -4.66 -3.13 -13.57
C GLY A 344 -4.64 -4.27 -14.59
N TYR A 345 -3.53 -4.48 -15.30
CA TYR A 345 -3.38 -5.54 -16.30
C TYR A 345 -2.99 -6.92 -15.73
N SER A 346 -2.75 -7.05 -14.42
CA SER A 346 -2.41 -8.33 -13.79
C SER A 346 -3.39 -9.49 -14.09
N PRO A 347 -4.72 -9.29 -14.26
CA PRO A 347 -5.62 -10.38 -14.65
C PRO A 347 -5.29 -11.03 -16.01
N VAL A 348 -4.59 -10.33 -16.91
CA VAL A 348 -4.13 -10.92 -18.19
C VAL A 348 -3.21 -12.11 -17.92
N CYS A 349 -2.41 -12.06 -16.86
CA CYS A 349 -1.50 -13.13 -16.49
C CYS A 349 -2.22 -14.39 -15.98
N ASP A 350 -3.39 -14.19 -15.39
CA ASP A 350 -4.33 -15.25 -15.00
C ASP A 350 -5.19 -15.76 -16.16
N GLY A 351 -5.01 -15.22 -17.37
CA GLY A 351 -5.75 -15.64 -18.57
C GLY A 351 -7.02 -14.82 -18.84
N GLN A 352 -7.21 -13.68 -18.17
CA GLN A 352 -8.37 -12.81 -18.36
C GLN A 352 -8.02 -11.57 -19.20
N GLY A 353 -8.47 -11.54 -20.45
CA GLY A 353 -8.23 -10.40 -21.36
C GLY A 353 -9.21 -9.23 -21.14
N PHE A 354 -8.87 -8.06 -21.67
CA PHE A 354 -9.71 -6.85 -21.60
C PHE A 354 -10.25 -6.45 -22.97
N ALA A 355 -11.57 -6.51 -23.18
CA ALA A 355 -12.17 -6.23 -24.49
C ALA A 355 -11.83 -4.84 -25.07
N GLY A 356 -11.64 -3.85 -24.19
CA GLY A 356 -11.27 -2.48 -24.54
C GLY A 356 -9.78 -2.24 -24.77
N ALA A 357 -8.92 -3.23 -24.55
CA ALA A 357 -7.48 -3.10 -24.82
C ALA A 357 -7.19 -3.11 -26.32
N ALA A 358 -6.10 -2.46 -26.74
CA ALA A 358 -5.67 -2.47 -28.13
C ALA A 358 -5.39 -3.91 -28.60
N ARG A 359 -5.83 -4.23 -29.82
CA ARG A 359 -5.58 -5.55 -30.44
C ARG A 359 -4.10 -5.66 -30.79
N TYR A 360 -3.52 -6.85 -30.60
CA TYR A 360 -2.17 -7.12 -31.05
C TYR A 360 -2.09 -7.13 -32.59
N GLY A 361 -1.28 -6.21 -33.15
CA GLY A 361 -1.20 -5.95 -34.60
C GLY A 361 -0.22 -6.83 -35.39
N GLY A 362 0.51 -7.74 -34.74
CA GLY A 362 1.47 -8.63 -35.40
C GLY A 362 2.91 -8.13 -35.34
N ARG A 363 3.40 -7.44 -36.38
CA ARG A 363 4.80 -6.97 -36.42
C ARG A 363 5.01 -5.81 -35.46
N ALA A 364 6.12 -5.85 -34.72
CA ALA A 364 6.60 -4.80 -33.83
C ALA A 364 6.76 -3.44 -34.54
N PRO A 365 6.79 -2.31 -33.80
CA PRO A 365 6.82 -2.19 -32.34
C PRO A 365 5.43 -2.16 -31.68
N HIS A 366 5.34 -2.72 -30.46
CA HIS A 366 4.11 -2.71 -29.65
C HIS A 366 4.33 -2.09 -28.28
N PRO A 367 3.37 -1.33 -27.73
CA PRO A 367 3.37 -0.96 -26.32
C PRO A 367 3.19 -2.20 -25.43
N VAL A 368 4.15 -2.44 -24.54
CA VAL A 368 4.17 -3.60 -23.63
C VAL A 368 4.07 -3.14 -22.18
N HIS A 369 3.25 -3.83 -21.40
CA HIS A 369 3.30 -3.79 -19.94
C HIS A 369 4.02 -5.04 -19.41
N VAL A 370 4.94 -4.88 -18.47
CA VAL A 370 5.59 -6.01 -17.79
C VAL A 370 4.99 -6.10 -16.39
N ASP A 371 4.34 -7.22 -16.11
CA ASP A 371 3.70 -7.50 -14.82
C ASP A 371 4.78 -7.85 -13.81
N GLU A 372 5.42 -6.83 -13.22
CA GLU A 372 6.08 -6.81 -11.90
C GLU A 372 7.02 -5.58 -11.77
N ASN A 373 7.21 -5.12 -10.52
CA ASN A 373 8.14 -4.04 -10.16
C ASN A 373 9.64 -4.43 -10.28
N PHE A 374 9.98 -5.61 -10.80
CA PHE A 374 11.38 -6.08 -10.83
C PHE A 374 12.21 -5.48 -11.97
N VAL A 375 11.55 -4.93 -13.00
CA VAL A 375 12.26 -4.27 -14.10
C VAL A 375 12.34 -2.78 -13.79
N ARG A 376 13.54 -2.29 -13.51
CA ARG A 376 13.81 -0.85 -13.42
C ARG A 376 13.52 -0.22 -14.78
N GLY A 377 12.41 0.53 -14.87
CA GLY A 377 12.05 1.42 -15.97
C GLY A 377 12.17 0.83 -17.38
N PRO A 378 11.17 0.10 -17.91
CA PRO A 378 11.18 -0.22 -19.33
C PRO A 378 11.12 1.10 -20.11
N GLY A 379 12.08 1.33 -21.02
CA GLY A 379 12.19 2.57 -21.81
C GLY A 379 10.99 2.89 -22.72
N ARG A 380 11.25 3.48 -23.90
CA ARG A 380 10.24 4.06 -24.82
C ARG A 380 9.10 3.14 -25.31
N TRP A 381 9.15 1.84 -25.02
CA TRP A 381 8.19 0.81 -25.42
C TRP A 381 7.08 0.59 -24.39
N TYR A 382 7.10 1.34 -23.30
CA TYR A 382 6.04 1.42 -22.30
C TYR A 382 5.02 2.51 -22.66
N SER A 383 3.73 2.29 -22.39
CA SER A 383 2.70 3.35 -22.45
C SER A 383 2.07 3.52 -21.09
N ASP A 384 1.86 4.76 -20.68
CA ASP A 384 1.09 5.19 -19.51
C ASP A 384 -0.44 5.10 -19.73
N ASN A 385 -0.87 5.04 -20.99
CA ASN A 385 -2.27 4.92 -21.36
C ASN A 385 -2.69 3.44 -21.42
N PRO A 386 -3.58 2.97 -20.52
CA PRO A 386 -4.01 1.58 -20.51
C PRO A 386 -4.68 1.14 -21.81
N ALA A 387 -5.33 2.04 -22.55
CA ALA A 387 -5.99 1.71 -23.82
C ALA A 387 -5.00 1.41 -24.96
N LYS A 388 -3.73 1.85 -24.84
CA LYS A 388 -2.69 1.63 -25.87
C LYS A 388 -1.92 0.33 -25.68
N ILE A 389 -2.01 -0.30 -24.51
CA ILE A 389 -1.32 -1.56 -24.21
C ILE A 389 -1.88 -2.68 -25.10
N GLN A 390 -0.99 -3.33 -25.86
CA GLN A 390 -1.34 -4.46 -26.73
C GLN A 390 -0.89 -5.80 -26.15
N ILE A 391 0.19 -5.78 -25.36
CA ILE A 391 0.86 -6.98 -24.89
C ILE A 391 1.18 -6.83 -23.40
N VAL A 392 1.00 -7.91 -22.65
CA VAL A 392 1.43 -8.05 -21.26
C VAL A 392 2.47 -9.16 -21.17
N ALA A 393 3.65 -8.85 -20.63
CA ALA A 393 4.69 -9.81 -20.31
C ALA A 393 4.54 -10.23 -18.84
N CYS A 394 4.00 -11.42 -18.63
CA CYS A 394 3.76 -11.99 -17.30
C CYS A 394 5.03 -12.67 -16.79
N VAL A 395 5.49 -12.27 -15.61
CA VAL A 395 6.75 -12.75 -15.04
C VAL A 395 6.47 -13.92 -14.09
N GLN A 396 7.21 -15.02 -14.26
CA GLN A 396 7.20 -16.13 -13.30
C GLN A 396 8.62 -16.34 -12.78
N LEU A 397 8.81 -16.13 -11.48
CA LEU A 397 10.09 -16.28 -10.81
C LEU A 397 10.28 -17.69 -10.24
N GLN A 398 11.43 -18.29 -10.51
CA GLN A 398 11.95 -19.49 -9.84
C GLN A 398 13.28 -19.18 -9.17
N LYS A 399 13.40 -19.53 -7.89
CA LYS A 399 14.66 -19.38 -7.14
C LYS A 399 15.61 -20.52 -7.48
N GLY A 400 16.85 -20.19 -7.83
CA GLY A 400 17.91 -21.10 -8.20
C GLY A 400 18.97 -21.27 -7.10
N ARG A 401 20.20 -21.56 -7.52
CA ARG A 401 21.35 -21.73 -6.61
C ARG A 401 21.73 -20.44 -5.90
N VAL A 402 22.33 -20.55 -4.72
CA VAL A 402 22.95 -19.43 -4.01
C VAL A 402 24.13 -18.90 -4.85
N LEU A 403 24.16 -17.59 -5.09
CA LEU A 403 25.22 -16.87 -5.78
C LEU A 403 26.25 -16.33 -4.79
N LYS A 404 25.79 -15.61 -3.75
CA LYS A 404 26.65 -15.02 -2.72
C LYS A 404 25.87 -14.74 -1.43
N LYS A 405 26.60 -14.36 -0.37
CA LYS A 405 26.01 -13.88 0.89
C LYS A 405 26.07 -12.35 0.92
N CYS A 406 24.92 -11.72 1.14
CA CYS A 406 24.80 -10.29 1.36
C CYS A 406 24.86 -10.02 2.86
N ARG A 407 25.93 -9.37 3.30
CA ARG A 407 26.11 -8.96 4.69
C ARG A 407 25.73 -7.52 4.85
N TYR A 408 25.08 -7.23 5.96
CA TYR A 408 24.61 -5.91 6.23
C TYR A 408 24.66 -5.62 7.73
N PHE A 409 24.83 -4.35 8.07
CA PHE A 409 24.93 -3.88 9.44
C PHE A 409 23.84 -2.83 9.71
N GLY A 410 22.98 -3.09 10.69
CA GLY A 410 21.97 -2.14 11.12
C GLY A 410 21.25 -2.61 12.39
N GLY A 411 20.86 -1.66 13.25
CA GLY A 411 20.26 -1.98 14.55
C GLY A 411 21.21 -2.72 15.52
N GLY A 412 22.53 -2.54 15.36
CA GLY A 412 23.55 -3.17 16.20
C GLY A 412 23.75 -4.67 15.97
N LYS A 413 23.16 -5.26 14.91
CA LYS A 413 23.32 -6.66 14.55
C LYS A 413 23.74 -6.81 13.09
N ASP A 414 24.61 -7.80 12.84
CA ASP A 414 24.91 -8.27 11.49
C ASP A 414 23.75 -9.15 10.99
N VAL A 415 23.23 -8.83 9.81
CA VAL A 415 22.27 -9.68 9.10
C VAL A 415 22.93 -10.21 7.85
N VAL A 416 22.88 -11.53 7.66
CA VAL A 416 23.44 -12.21 6.49
C VAL A 416 22.31 -12.86 5.72
N GLN A 417 22.06 -12.39 4.51
CA GLN A 417 21.06 -12.98 3.61
C GLN A 417 21.74 -13.67 2.43
N ASN A 418 21.17 -14.77 1.95
CA ASN A 418 21.64 -15.42 0.74
C ASN A 418 21.05 -14.71 -0.48
N MET A 419 21.91 -14.31 -1.42
CA MET A 419 21.52 -13.93 -2.79
C MET A 419 21.45 -15.21 -3.62
N VAL A 420 20.29 -15.54 -4.15
CA VAL A 420 20.06 -16.69 -5.03
C VAL A 420 19.82 -16.24 -6.47
N LEU A 421 20.15 -17.10 -7.43
CA LEU A 421 19.90 -16.86 -8.85
C LEU A 421 18.38 -16.81 -9.11
N GLY A 422 17.86 -15.70 -9.62
CA GLY A 422 16.50 -15.64 -10.12
C GLY A 422 16.41 -16.18 -11.54
N ARG A 423 15.52 -17.14 -11.79
CA ARG A 423 15.18 -17.60 -13.14
C ARG A 423 13.77 -17.15 -13.49
N TYR A 424 13.66 -16.34 -14.52
CA TYR A 424 12.42 -15.68 -14.90
C TYR A 424 11.88 -16.28 -16.19
N THR A 425 10.64 -16.78 -16.15
CA THR A 425 9.90 -17.14 -17.36
C THR A 425 8.96 -16.00 -17.70
N LEU A 426 9.19 -15.32 -18.82
CA LEU A 426 8.28 -14.32 -19.35
C LEU A 426 7.26 -15.01 -20.24
N VAL A 427 5.98 -14.95 -19.86
CA VAL A 427 4.86 -15.41 -20.68
C VAL A 427 4.21 -14.19 -21.31
N ILE A 428 4.39 -14.04 -22.62
CA ILE A 428 3.90 -12.88 -23.37
C ILE A 428 2.47 -13.19 -23.81
N ARG A 429 1.52 -12.35 -23.40
CA ARG A 429 0.10 -12.48 -23.70
C ARG A 429 -0.45 -11.24 -24.41
N GLU A 430 -1.40 -11.44 -25.31
CA GLU A 430 -2.18 -10.33 -25.87
C GLU A 430 -3.10 -9.75 -24.78
N ALA A 431 -3.05 -8.44 -24.56
CA ALA A 431 -3.82 -7.75 -23.50
C ALA A 431 -5.34 -7.94 -23.66
N ARG A 432 -5.83 -7.96 -24.91
CA ARG A 432 -7.25 -8.06 -25.22
C ARG A 432 -7.86 -9.42 -24.98
N THR A 433 -7.13 -10.49 -25.29
CA THR A 433 -7.64 -11.87 -25.29
C THR A 433 -6.98 -12.76 -24.24
N ALA A 434 -5.92 -12.27 -23.60
CA ALA A 434 -4.99 -13.04 -22.76
C ALA A 434 -4.36 -14.27 -23.44
N LYS A 435 -4.47 -14.37 -24.78
CA LYS A 435 -3.85 -15.44 -25.55
C LYS A 435 -2.33 -15.36 -25.43
N ILE A 436 -1.68 -16.48 -25.14
CA ILE A 436 -0.22 -16.59 -25.12
C ILE A 436 0.30 -16.45 -26.56
N ILE A 437 1.13 -15.44 -26.80
CA ILE A 437 1.78 -15.17 -28.08
C ILE A 437 3.28 -15.44 -28.04
N GLY A 438 3.83 -15.69 -26.85
CA GLY A 438 5.25 -16.00 -26.69
C GLY A 438 5.61 -16.50 -25.30
N ARG A 439 6.77 -17.16 -25.21
CA ARG A 439 7.43 -17.52 -23.97
C ARG A 439 8.93 -17.37 -24.14
N THR A 440 9.60 -16.82 -23.14
CA THR A 440 11.06 -16.76 -23.09
C THR A 440 11.55 -16.89 -21.65
N ARG A 441 12.81 -17.28 -21.48
CA ARG A 441 13.44 -17.46 -20.17
C ARG A 441 14.69 -16.60 -20.07
N ILE A 442 14.90 -16.03 -18.88
CA ILE A 442 16.02 -15.15 -18.58
C ILE A 442 16.51 -15.47 -17.17
N ASP A 443 17.81 -15.60 -17.02
CA ASP A 443 18.45 -15.67 -15.70
C ASP A 443 18.84 -14.26 -15.27
N GLY A 444 18.49 -13.88 -14.03
CA GLY A 444 18.79 -12.56 -13.50
C GLY A 444 20.30 -12.34 -13.35
N ALA A 445 20.86 -11.35 -14.04
CA ALA A 445 22.29 -11.04 -14.00
C ALA A 445 22.66 -9.99 -12.94
N ASP A 446 21.71 -9.14 -12.53
CA ASP A 446 21.94 -8.18 -11.44
C ASP A 446 21.87 -8.93 -10.11
N ALA A 447 23.03 -9.20 -9.55
CA ALA A 447 23.19 -9.86 -8.27
C ALA A 447 23.59 -8.87 -7.17
N ASP A 448 23.31 -7.58 -7.31
CA ASP A 448 23.67 -6.61 -6.28
C ASP A 448 22.83 -6.79 -5.01
N CYS A 449 23.51 -6.70 -3.87
CA CYS A 449 22.89 -6.86 -2.57
C CYS A 449 21.98 -5.65 -2.30
N LEU A 450 20.66 -5.86 -2.32
CA LEU A 450 19.66 -4.82 -2.16
C LEU A 450 19.66 -4.30 -0.72
N PHE A 451 20.04 -3.03 -0.53
CA PHE A 451 20.11 -2.40 0.80
C PHE A 451 18.73 -1.97 1.35
N LEU A 452 17.72 -1.81 0.47
CA LEU A 452 16.43 -1.18 0.78
C LEU A 452 15.48 -2.02 1.68
N LEU A 453 15.86 -3.22 2.07
CA LEU A 453 15.02 -4.13 2.86
C LEU A 453 15.41 -4.19 4.35
N TYR A 454 16.19 -3.21 4.80
CA TYR A 454 16.51 -3.01 6.20
C TYR A 454 15.29 -2.51 6.98
N GLY A 455 14.52 -3.46 7.53
CA GLY A 455 13.47 -3.16 8.52
C GLY A 455 12.26 -4.09 8.53
N ALA A 456 12.11 -5.03 7.59
CA ALA A 456 10.88 -5.81 7.48
C ALA A 456 11.05 -7.30 7.09
N ARG A 457 12.28 -7.81 6.99
CA ARG A 457 12.53 -9.15 6.47
C ARG A 457 13.29 -10.01 7.47
N GLU A 458 12.86 -11.26 7.61
CA GLU A 458 13.45 -12.24 8.51
C GLU A 458 14.87 -12.62 8.02
N PRO A 459 15.81 -12.99 8.92
CA PRO A 459 17.20 -13.27 8.55
C PRO A 459 17.37 -14.40 7.52
N ASP A 460 16.38 -15.29 7.40
CA ASP A 460 16.32 -16.38 6.44
C ASP A 460 15.76 -15.97 5.07
N GLU A 461 15.30 -14.73 4.91
CA GLU A 461 14.77 -14.28 3.64
C GLU A 461 15.88 -14.14 2.58
N GLN A 462 15.73 -14.90 1.50
CA GLN A 462 16.66 -14.90 0.38
C GLN A 462 16.40 -13.72 -0.55
N GLN A 463 17.48 -13.03 -0.93
CA GLN A 463 17.46 -12.10 -2.04
C GLN A 463 17.59 -12.84 -3.36
N VAL A 464 17.05 -12.28 -4.43
CA VAL A 464 17.01 -12.93 -5.74
C VAL A 464 17.65 -12.00 -6.76
N SER A 465 18.55 -12.52 -7.58
CA SER A 465 19.13 -11.73 -8.67
C SER A 465 18.05 -11.34 -9.68
N VAL A 466 18.08 -10.11 -10.18
CA VAL A 466 17.05 -9.57 -11.08
C VAL A 466 17.57 -9.45 -12.52
N PRO A 467 16.71 -9.55 -13.55
CA PRO A 467 17.13 -9.32 -14.93
C PRO A 467 17.50 -7.85 -15.13
N THR A 468 18.57 -7.60 -15.88
CA THR A 468 18.90 -6.22 -16.29
C THR A 468 17.94 -5.73 -17.38
N GLU A 469 17.85 -4.41 -17.56
CA GLU A 469 17.04 -3.83 -18.64
C GLU A 469 17.43 -4.39 -20.03
N ALA A 470 18.74 -4.56 -20.28
CA ALA A 470 19.26 -5.13 -21.52
C ALA A 470 18.80 -6.59 -21.73
N GLN A 471 18.73 -7.39 -20.66
CA GLN A 471 18.21 -8.76 -20.75
C GLN A 471 16.72 -8.78 -21.06
N ILE A 472 15.92 -7.93 -20.42
CA ILE A 472 14.49 -7.82 -20.70
C ILE A 472 14.25 -7.35 -22.13
N ARG A 473 14.96 -6.31 -22.58
CA ARG A 473 14.86 -5.80 -23.96
C ARG A 473 15.20 -6.90 -24.97
N THR A 474 16.30 -7.62 -24.74
CA THR A 474 16.71 -8.73 -25.61
C THR A 474 15.63 -9.81 -25.67
N ALA A 475 15.03 -10.15 -24.53
CA ALA A 475 13.98 -11.16 -24.43
C ALA A 475 12.67 -10.75 -25.09
N LEU A 476 12.36 -9.44 -25.08
CA LEU A 476 11.15 -8.87 -25.67
C LEU A 476 11.36 -8.31 -27.09
N ARG A 477 12.58 -8.35 -27.63
CA ARG A 477 12.96 -7.72 -28.90
C ARG A 477 11.98 -7.97 -30.02
N ARG A 478 11.49 -9.21 -30.17
CA ARG A 478 10.52 -9.61 -31.21
C ARG A 478 9.17 -8.88 -31.16
N TYR A 479 8.86 -8.21 -30.06
CA TYR A 479 7.59 -7.53 -29.80
C TYR A 479 7.74 -6.01 -29.70
N VAL A 480 8.94 -5.50 -29.45
CA VAL A 480 9.16 -4.07 -29.13
C VAL A 480 10.04 -3.33 -30.14
N GLU A 481 10.77 -4.06 -30.99
CA GLU A 481 11.62 -3.58 -32.10
C GLU A 481 11.20 -4.26 -33.40
#